data_AF-A0A7R7WL56-F1
#
_entry.id   AF-A0A7R7WL56-F1
#
_cell.length_a   1.000
_cell.length_b   1.000
_cell.length_c   1.000
_cell.angle_alpha   90.00
_cell.angle_beta   90.00
_cell.angle_gamma   90.00
#
_symmetry.space_group_name_H-M   'P 1'
#
loop_
_entity.id
_entity.type
_entity.pdbx_description
1 polymer ?
#
loop_
_entity_poly.entity_id
_entity_poly.type
_entity_poly.pdbx_seq_one_letter_code
_entity_poly.pdbx_strand_id
1 'polypeptide(L)'
;MTRGPINRPVRIAGCAGGNTDRWDAIKSFASDPSIDAIIGDWLSESNMVGTAAIKARDLTEENEQNRSKGAYAKEFLQCFEPAIADLSAHGMKLVVNAGASDTELLAIECQKLVQQSGHGHLRIAWIEGDDVTDILLEQRKKGDEVYPIRLSGKSLLEVDPNFVFAQCYLGGWGIAKALAEGADIVICGRVSDASPVVGVAA
;
A
#
# COMPACT_ATOMS: atom_id res chain seq x y z
N MET A 1 -25.05 4.86 -9.71
CA MET A 1 -25.61 3.61 -10.31
C MET A 1 -24.67 2.49 -9.94
N THR A 2 -25.10 1.53 -9.13
CA THR A 2 -24.30 0.34 -8.82
C THR A 2 -24.34 -0.60 -10.02
N ARG A 3 -23.18 -0.94 -10.60
CA ARG A 3 -23.09 -1.94 -11.68
C ARG A 3 -23.63 -3.28 -11.11
N GLY A 4 -24.61 -3.87 -11.79
CA GLY A 4 -25.13 -5.20 -11.44
C GLY A 4 -24.06 -6.29 -11.57
N PRO A 5 -24.31 -7.52 -11.08
CA PRO A 5 -23.34 -8.60 -11.14
C PRO A 5 -22.92 -8.87 -12.58
N ILE A 6 -21.63 -8.70 -12.86
CA ILE A 6 -21.07 -8.88 -14.19
C ILE A 6 -20.73 -10.35 -14.36
N ASN A 7 -21.42 -11.05 -15.26
CA ASN A 7 -21.23 -12.48 -15.52
C ASN A 7 -20.02 -12.78 -16.43
N ARG A 8 -18.99 -11.92 -16.39
CA ARG A 8 -17.78 -11.99 -17.23
C ARG A 8 -16.54 -11.94 -16.34
N PRO A 9 -15.39 -12.48 -16.80
CA PRO A 9 -14.13 -12.34 -16.05
C PRO A 9 -13.80 -10.87 -15.74
N VAL A 10 -13.27 -10.63 -14.54
CA VAL A 10 -12.73 -9.32 -14.14
C VAL A 10 -11.50 -9.00 -15.00
N ARG A 11 -11.40 -7.75 -15.46
CA ARG A 11 -10.26 -7.25 -16.22
C ARG A 11 -9.42 -6.36 -15.32
N ILE A 12 -8.21 -6.84 -15.03
CA ILE A 12 -7.27 -6.20 -14.11
C ILE A 12 -6.05 -5.73 -14.90
N ALA A 13 -5.69 -4.45 -14.79
CA ALA A 13 -4.51 -3.88 -15.43
C ALA A 13 -3.41 -3.60 -14.39
N GLY A 14 -2.18 -4.06 -14.66
CA GLY A 14 -1.01 -3.74 -13.84
C GLY A 14 -0.33 -2.45 -14.32
N CYS A 15 -0.26 -1.43 -13.46
CA CYS A 15 0.24 -0.10 -13.80
C CYS A 15 1.66 0.20 -13.35
N ALA A 16 2.21 -0.54 -12.39
CA ALA A 16 3.57 -0.37 -11.92
C ALA A 16 4.13 -1.69 -11.35
N GLY A 17 5.41 -1.94 -11.60
CA GLY A 17 6.23 -2.94 -10.92
C GLY A 17 7.30 -2.33 -10.01
N GLY A 18 7.26 -1.02 -9.78
CA GLY A 18 8.17 -0.29 -8.89
C GLY A 18 7.92 1.22 -8.91
N ASN A 19 8.56 1.93 -7.97
CA ASN A 19 8.38 3.38 -7.79
C ASN A 19 8.93 4.25 -8.94
N THR A 20 9.75 3.70 -9.83
CA THR A 20 10.30 4.40 -11.01
C THR A 20 9.66 3.96 -12.33
N ASP A 21 8.54 3.23 -12.27
CA ASP A 21 7.82 2.78 -13.44
C ASP A 21 7.06 3.94 -14.12
N ARG A 22 6.26 3.62 -15.13
CA ARG A 22 5.54 4.57 -15.97
C ARG A 22 4.54 5.41 -15.16
N TRP A 23 4.85 6.71 -15.02
CA TRP A 23 4.06 7.67 -14.23
C TRP A 23 2.61 7.87 -14.70
N ASP A 24 2.33 7.78 -16.01
CA ASP A 24 1.00 8.01 -16.59
C ASP A 24 0.14 6.74 -16.72
N ALA A 25 0.64 5.58 -16.26
CA ALA A 25 -0.03 4.30 -16.48
C ALA A 25 -1.42 4.22 -15.85
N ILE A 26 -1.61 4.74 -14.63
CA ILE A 26 -2.93 4.77 -13.96
C ILE A 26 -3.92 5.56 -14.81
N LYS A 27 -3.54 6.76 -15.27
CA LYS A 27 -4.37 7.60 -16.15
C LYS A 27 -4.68 6.90 -17.47
N SER A 28 -3.66 6.32 -18.11
CA SER A 28 -3.82 5.61 -19.38
C SER A 28 -4.84 4.48 -19.25
N PHE A 29 -4.77 3.66 -18.19
CA PHE A 29 -5.73 2.57 -17.99
C PHE A 29 -7.10 3.04 -17.51
N ALA A 30 -7.16 4.08 -16.67
CA ALA A 30 -8.43 4.61 -16.21
C ALA A 30 -9.28 5.15 -17.37
N SER A 31 -8.64 5.62 -18.45
CA SER A 31 -9.32 6.08 -19.66
C SER A 31 -9.98 4.96 -20.50
N ASP A 32 -9.63 3.69 -20.27
CA ASP A 32 -10.27 2.54 -20.93
C ASP A 32 -11.40 1.97 -20.04
N PRO A 33 -12.69 2.23 -20.36
CA PRO A 33 -13.82 1.74 -19.57
C PRO A 33 -13.99 0.21 -19.60
N SER A 34 -13.21 -0.49 -20.42
CA SER A 34 -13.21 -1.95 -20.51
C SER A 34 -12.46 -2.61 -19.34
N ILE A 35 -11.63 -1.84 -18.61
CA ILE A 35 -10.90 -2.27 -17.41
C ILE A 35 -11.82 -2.12 -16.18
N ASP A 36 -11.80 -3.11 -15.30
CA ASP A 36 -12.59 -3.08 -14.06
C ASP A 36 -11.76 -2.60 -12.86
N ALA A 37 -10.47 -2.95 -12.84
CA ALA A 37 -9.55 -2.60 -11.78
C ALA A 37 -8.13 -2.35 -12.30
N ILE A 38 -7.45 -1.43 -11.64
CA ILE A 38 -6.02 -1.16 -11.81
C ILE A 38 -5.32 -1.61 -10.54
N ILE A 39 -4.17 -2.27 -10.70
CA ILE A 39 -3.29 -2.62 -9.60
C ILE A 39 -1.89 -2.07 -9.86
N GLY A 40 -1.10 -1.86 -8.82
CA GLY A 40 0.32 -1.54 -9.00
C GLY A 40 1.16 -1.77 -7.76
N ASP A 41 2.44 -2.01 -8.02
CA ASP A 41 3.47 -2.23 -7.02
C ASP A 41 4.45 -1.04 -7.01
N TRP A 42 4.66 -0.44 -5.83
CA TRP A 42 5.64 0.62 -5.58
C TRP A 42 6.80 0.16 -4.70
N LEU A 43 6.76 -1.04 -4.14
CA LEU A 43 7.65 -1.47 -3.08
C LEU A 43 8.66 -2.51 -3.56
N SER A 44 9.93 -2.22 -3.31
CA SER A 44 11.02 -3.19 -3.39
C SER A 44 11.71 -3.27 -2.04
N GLU A 45 12.40 -4.38 -1.78
CA GLU A 45 13.21 -4.54 -0.58
C GLU A 45 14.22 -3.39 -0.44
N SER A 46 14.70 -2.85 -1.56
CA SER A 46 15.61 -1.70 -1.56
C SER A 46 14.94 -0.40 -1.11
N ASN A 47 13.74 -0.08 -1.58
CA ASN A 47 13.11 1.22 -1.27
C ASN A 47 12.38 1.21 0.08
N MET A 48 11.95 0.03 0.53
CA MET A 48 11.32 -0.16 1.85
C MET A 48 12.28 0.16 2.99
N VAL A 49 13.59 -0.08 2.83
CA VAL A 49 14.60 0.32 3.83
C VAL A 49 14.60 1.85 4.01
N GLY A 50 14.39 2.60 2.93
CA GLY A 50 14.30 4.05 2.97
C GLY A 50 13.05 4.53 3.73
N THR A 51 11.88 3.98 3.42
CA THR A 51 10.64 4.35 4.13
C THR A 51 10.67 3.92 5.60
N ALA A 52 11.23 2.75 5.89
CA ALA A 52 11.45 2.26 7.25
C ALA A 52 12.36 3.19 8.06
N ALA A 53 13.49 3.62 7.48
CA ALA A 53 14.41 4.56 8.14
C ALA A 53 13.76 5.92 8.39
N ILE A 54 12.95 6.40 7.45
CA ILE A 54 12.15 7.61 7.62
C ILE A 54 11.20 7.47 8.81
N LYS A 55 10.42 6.38 8.87
CA LYS A 55 9.47 6.12 9.96
C LYS A 55 10.17 6.02 11.31
N ALA A 56 11.25 5.25 11.39
CA ALA A 56 12.04 5.09 12.62
C ALA A 56 12.58 6.42 13.14
N ARG A 57 13.11 7.27 12.24
CA ARG A 57 13.59 8.61 12.60
C ARG A 57 12.45 9.48 13.10
N ASP A 58 11.32 9.51 12.38
CA ASP A 58 10.18 10.37 12.73
C ASP A 58 9.52 10.01 14.06
N LEU A 59 9.55 8.72 14.46
CA LEU A 59 9.11 8.26 15.79
C LEU A 59 9.97 8.81 16.93
N THR A 60 11.25 9.08 16.67
CA THR A 60 12.19 9.65 17.65
C THR A 60 12.31 11.17 17.58
N GLU A 61 11.71 11.80 16.57
CA GLU A 61 11.77 13.24 16.36
C GLU A 61 10.68 13.95 17.19
N GLU A 62 11.12 14.72 18.18
CA GLU A 62 10.24 15.49 19.07
C GLU A 62 9.66 16.73 18.39
N ASN A 63 10.39 17.32 17.42
CA ASN A 63 9.90 18.47 16.67
C ASN A 63 9.09 18.03 15.45
N GLU A 64 7.77 18.17 15.52
CA GLU A 64 6.85 17.85 14.42
C GLU A 64 7.24 18.50 13.08
N GLN A 65 7.87 19.69 13.09
CA GLN A 65 8.30 20.37 11.86
C GLN A 65 9.45 19.66 11.14
N ASN A 66 10.23 18.86 11.87
CA ASN A 66 11.38 18.10 11.35
C ASN A 66 11.00 16.70 10.87
N ARG A 67 9.81 16.20 11.27
CA ARG A 67 9.30 14.91 10.81
C ARG A 67 9.15 14.93 9.30
N SER A 68 9.42 13.79 8.68
CA SER A 68 9.16 13.65 7.26
C SER A 68 7.66 13.80 7.00
N LYS A 69 7.31 14.17 5.77
CA LYS A 69 5.91 14.24 5.31
C LYS A 69 5.32 12.86 4.99
N GLY A 70 5.65 11.84 5.78
CA GLY A 70 5.18 10.47 5.63
C GLY A 70 6.19 9.48 5.05
N ALA A 71 6.05 8.22 5.47
CA ALA A 71 6.86 7.07 5.07
C ALA A 71 6.13 6.18 4.04
N TYR A 72 5.60 6.80 2.99
CA TYR A 72 4.94 6.16 1.85
C TYR A 72 5.61 6.55 0.52
N ALA A 73 5.24 5.90 -0.58
CA ALA A 73 5.75 6.22 -1.92
C ALA A 73 5.14 7.53 -2.45
N LYS A 74 5.85 8.65 -2.28
CA LYS A 74 5.34 10.00 -2.58
C LYS A 74 5.04 10.22 -4.06
N GLU A 75 5.77 9.55 -4.93
CA GLU A 75 5.63 9.57 -6.37
C GLU A 75 4.25 9.04 -6.81
N PHE A 76 3.61 8.18 -6.01
CA PHE A 76 2.27 7.68 -6.27
C PHE A 76 1.24 8.81 -6.39
N LEU A 77 1.33 9.87 -5.57
CA LEU A 77 0.38 10.98 -5.62
C LEU A 77 0.34 11.64 -7.00
N GLN A 78 1.52 11.79 -7.64
CA GLN A 78 1.64 12.36 -8.99
C GLN A 78 1.06 11.44 -10.08
N CYS A 79 1.10 10.12 -9.85
CA CYS A 79 0.49 9.13 -10.76
C CYS A 79 -1.03 9.05 -10.57
N PHE A 80 -1.49 9.22 -9.33
CA PHE A 80 -2.88 9.09 -8.91
C PHE A 80 -3.73 10.29 -9.31
N GLU A 81 -3.26 11.50 -9.04
CA GLU A 81 -4.03 12.75 -9.24
C GLU A 81 -4.64 12.86 -10.65
N PRO A 82 -3.92 12.62 -11.75
CA PRO A 82 -4.48 12.76 -13.10
C PRO A 82 -5.58 11.73 -13.42
N ALA A 83 -5.62 10.60 -12.71
CA ALA A 83 -6.53 9.48 -12.95
C ALA A 83 -7.87 9.59 -12.20
N ILE A 84 -7.97 10.44 -11.17
CA ILE A 84 -9.14 10.53 -10.26
C ILE A 84 -10.46 10.67 -11.04
N ALA A 85 -10.49 11.56 -12.03
CA ALA A 85 -11.69 11.84 -12.80
C ALA A 85 -12.19 10.61 -13.58
N ASP A 86 -11.27 9.87 -14.20
CA ASP A 86 -11.61 8.68 -14.99
C ASP A 86 -11.97 7.49 -14.10
N LEU A 87 -11.24 7.31 -12.98
CA LEU A 87 -11.57 6.30 -11.96
C LEU A 87 -13.00 6.50 -11.46
N SER A 88 -13.38 7.74 -11.17
CA SER A 88 -14.74 8.11 -10.76
C SER A 88 -15.76 7.90 -11.87
N ALA A 89 -15.50 8.39 -13.09
CA ALA A 89 -16.42 8.29 -14.22
C ALA A 89 -16.75 6.84 -14.58
N HIS A 90 -15.76 5.94 -14.48
CA HIS A 90 -15.91 4.54 -14.85
C HIS A 90 -16.24 3.63 -13.66
N GLY A 91 -16.20 4.13 -12.42
CA GLY A 91 -16.36 3.32 -11.21
C GLY A 91 -15.29 2.23 -11.09
N MET A 92 -14.08 2.54 -11.55
CA MET A 92 -12.96 1.62 -11.63
C MET A 92 -12.27 1.49 -10.28
N LYS A 93 -11.84 0.27 -9.94
CA LYS A 93 -11.13 0.02 -8.68
C LYS A 93 -9.64 0.27 -8.83
N LEU A 94 -8.99 0.78 -7.79
CA LEU A 94 -7.54 0.96 -7.73
C LEU A 94 -6.98 0.28 -6.49
N VAL A 95 -6.02 -0.62 -6.63
CA VAL A 95 -5.38 -1.32 -5.50
C VAL A 95 -3.86 -1.24 -5.60
N VAL A 96 -3.22 -0.59 -4.65
CA VAL A 96 -1.75 -0.37 -4.67
C VAL A 96 -1.13 -0.64 -3.31
N ASN A 97 0.15 -0.98 -3.28
CA ASN A 97 0.94 -1.08 -2.05
C ASN A 97 1.81 0.18 -1.79
N ALA A 98 1.46 1.30 -2.41
CA ALA A 98 2.19 2.57 -2.30
C ALA A 98 2.24 3.16 -0.88
N GLY A 99 1.44 2.65 0.06
CA GLY A 99 1.45 3.11 1.45
C GLY A 99 2.75 2.79 2.19
N ALA A 100 3.55 1.85 1.68
CA ALA A 100 4.84 1.45 2.24
C ALA A 100 4.78 1.22 3.76
N SER A 101 5.25 2.16 4.57
CA SER A 101 5.27 2.05 6.04
C SER A 101 4.26 2.99 6.73
N ASP A 102 3.48 3.76 5.97
CA ASP A 102 2.54 4.78 6.44
C ASP A 102 1.30 4.89 5.52
N THR A 103 0.47 3.86 5.60
CA THR A 103 -0.69 3.65 4.73
C THR A 103 -1.84 4.61 5.06
N GLU A 104 -2.06 4.90 6.35
CA GLU A 104 -3.04 5.87 6.81
C GLU A 104 -2.75 7.27 6.26
N LEU A 105 -1.51 7.76 6.39
CA LEU A 105 -1.19 9.09 5.89
C LEU A 105 -1.34 9.18 4.38
N LEU A 106 -0.93 8.15 3.62
CA LEU A 106 -1.16 8.14 2.18
C LEU A 106 -2.66 8.17 1.85
N ALA A 107 -3.48 7.41 2.56
CA ALA A 107 -4.93 7.43 2.35
C ALA A 107 -5.53 8.80 2.63
N ILE A 108 -5.07 9.50 3.68
CA ILE A 108 -5.47 10.88 3.99
C ILE A 108 -5.09 11.83 2.85
N GLU A 109 -3.86 11.76 2.32
CA GLU A 109 -3.42 12.60 1.20
C GLU A 109 -4.21 12.32 -0.08
N CYS A 110 -4.44 11.04 -0.41
CA CYS A 110 -5.30 10.66 -1.53
C CYS A 110 -6.73 11.19 -1.35
N GLN A 111 -7.28 11.14 -0.14
CA GLN A 111 -8.62 11.65 0.15
C GLN A 111 -8.72 13.15 -0.06
N LYS A 112 -7.67 13.91 0.28
CA LYS A 112 -7.57 15.36 -0.01
C LYS A 112 -7.58 15.63 -1.51
N LEU A 113 -6.78 14.90 -2.29
CA LEU A 113 -6.75 15.04 -3.75
C LEU A 113 -8.12 14.75 -4.38
N VAL A 114 -8.75 13.66 -3.96
CA VAL A 114 -10.09 13.27 -4.42
C VAL A 114 -11.14 14.35 -4.11
N GLN A 115 -11.08 14.97 -2.93
CA GLN A 115 -11.97 16.09 -2.56
C GLN A 115 -11.70 17.32 -3.42
N GLN A 116 -10.44 17.70 -3.61
CA GLN A 116 -10.02 18.86 -4.41
C GLN A 116 -10.42 18.72 -5.88
N SER A 117 -10.39 17.52 -6.43
CA SER A 117 -10.83 17.23 -7.81
C SER A 117 -12.36 17.17 -7.97
N GLY A 118 -13.16 17.35 -6.91
CA GLY A 118 -14.62 17.28 -6.97
C GLY A 118 -15.20 15.85 -6.95
N HIS A 119 -14.38 14.84 -6.66
CA HIS A 119 -14.76 13.42 -6.65
C HIS A 119 -14.82 12.84 -5.22
N GLY A 120 -15.07 13.68 -4.20
CA GLY A 120 -15.11 13.34 -2.77
C GLY A 120 -16.01 12.18 -2.33
N HIS A 121 -16.84 11.65 -3.24
CA HIS A 121 -17.66 10.47 -3.02
C HIS A 121 -16.90 9.14 -3.16
N LEU A 122 -15.71 9.14 -3.78
CA LEU A 122 -14.86 7.94 -3.88
C LEU A 122 -14.39 7.54 -2.48
N ARG A 123 -14.52 6.25 -2.18
CA ARG A 123 -14.14 5.67 -0.88
C ARG A 123 -12.73 5.11 -0.92
N ILE A 124 -11.89 5.54 0.01
CA ILE A 124 -10.52 5.06 0.16
C ILE A 124 -10.43 4.21 1.41
N ALA A 125 -9.87 3.02 1.28
CA ALA A 125 -9.53 2.15 2.39
C ALA A 125 -8.01 1.96 2.44
N TRP A 126 -7.46 1.75 3.63
CA TRP A 126 -6.07 1.37 3.79
C TRP A 126 -5.93 0.07 4.59
N ILE A 127 -4.85 -0.66 4.33
CA ILE A 127 -4.54 -1.95 4.97
C ILE A 127 -3.25 -1.81 5.76
N GLU A 128 -3.31 -2.18 7.04
CA GLU A 128 -2.20 -2.20 8.00
C GLU A 128 -1.99 -3.60 8.59
N GLY A 129 -0.98 -3.71 9.46
CA GLY A 129 -0.62 -4.96 10.15
C GLY A 129 0.58 -5.67 9.52
N ASP A 130 1.16 -5.09 8.48
CA ASP A 130 2.39 -5.54 7.86
C ASP A 130 3.61 -5.14 8.69
N ASP A 131 3.62 -3.94 9.27
CA ASP A 131 4.66 -3.51 10.20
C ASP A 131 4.52 -4.24 11.56
N VAL A 132 5.47 -5.13 11.84
CA VAL A 132 5.53 -5.93 13.07
C VAL A 132 6.70 -5.52 13.96
N THR A 133 7.29 -4.35 13.71
CA THR A 133 8.50 -3.87 14.41
C THR A 133 8.31 -3.84 15.92
N ASP A 134 7.21 -3.26 16.40
CA ASP A 134 6.92 -3.15 17.83
C ASP A 134 6.75 -4.53 18.50
N ILE A 135 6.11 -5.47 17.80
CA ILE A 135 5.93 -6.85 18.28
C ILE A 135 7.30 -7.50 18.50
N LEU A 136 8.24 -7.35 17.55
CA LEU A 136 9.58 -7.91 17.68
C LEU A 136 10.42 -7.21 18.76
N LEU A 137 10.29 -5.88 18.88
CA LEU A 137 11.00 -5.12 19.92
C LEU A 137 10.50 -5.47 21.33
N GLU A 138 9.20 -5.72 21.49
CA GLU A 138 8.63 -6.20 22.76
C GLU A 138 9.10 -7.61 23.11
N GLN A 139 9.11 -8.53 22.13
CA GLN A 139 9.61 -9.88 22.33
C GLN A 139 11.10 -9.88 22.70
N ARG A 140 11.90 -9.04 22.03
CA ARG A 140 13.31 -8.80 22.39
C ARG A 140 13.47 -8.38 23.85
N LYS A 141 12.64 -7.46 24.35
CA LYS A 141 12.69 -6.99 25.74
C LYS A 141 12.37 -8.11 26.74
N LYS A 142 11.50 -9.05 26.37
CA LYS A 142 11.10 -10.20 27.22
C LYS A 142 12.15 -11.32 27.24
N GLY A 143 13.09 -11.31 26.29
CA GLY A 143 14.05 -12.40 26.13
C GLY A 143 13.43 -13.68 25.58
N ASP A 144 12.24 -13.58 24.97
CA ASP A 144 11.61 -14.68 24.25
C ASP A 144 12.46 -15.03 23.01
N GLU A 145 12.53 -16.31 22.66
CA GLU A 145 13.33 -16.80 21.54
C GLU A 145 12.89 -16.11 20.24
N VAL A 146 13.78 -15.28 19.68
CA VAL A 146 13.46 -14.46 18.52
C VAL A 146 13.52 -15.32 17.27
N TYR A 147 12.49 -15.18 16.42
CA TYR A 147 12.18 -16.10 15.32
C TYR A 147 13.41 -16.63 14.57
N PRO A 148 13.52 -17.95 14.37
CA PRO A 148 14.59 -18.52 13.58
C PRO A 148 14.47 -18.01 12.15
N ILE A 149 15.53 -17.37 11.66
CA ILE A 149 15.71 -17.10 10.24
C ILE A 149 15.83 -18.46 9.55
N ARG A 150 14.74 -18.88 8.90
CA ARG A 150 14.58 -20.24 8.35
C ARG A 150 15.74 -20.71 7.47
N LEU A 151 16.41 -19.78 6.79
CA LEU A 151 17.55 -20.06 5.90
C LEU A 151 18.85 -20.38 6.67
N SER A 152 19.06 -19.78 7.84
CA SER A 152 20.31 -19.91 8.61
C SER A 152 20.17 -20.75 9.88
N GLY A 153 18.93 -20.95 10.38
CA GLY A 153 18.66 -21.57 11.66
C GLY A 153 19.03 -20.72 12.87
N LYS A 154 19.57 -19.51 12.66
CA LYS A 154 19.90 -18.54 13.72
C LYS A 154 18.68 -17.69 14.07
N SER A 155 18.60 -17.22 15.31
CA SER A 155 17.61 -16.19 15.66
C SER A 155 17.90 -14.87 14.96
N LEU A 156 16.87 -14.02 14.80
CA LEU A 156 17.05 -12.66 14.27
C LEU A 156 18.10 -11.87 15.06
N LEU A 157 18.11 -11.95 16.39
CA LEU A 157 19.05 -11.18 17.22
C LEU A 157 20.51 -11.64 17.09
N GLU A 158 20.75 -12.87 16.69
CA GLU A 158 22.10 -13.35 16.38
C GLU A 158 22.62 -12.77 15.06
N VAL A 159 21.73 -12.50 14.10
CA VAL A 159 22.09 -12.01 12.76
C VAL A 159 22.10 -10.48 12.71
N ASP A 160 21.07 -9.86 13.26
CA ASP A 160 20.92 -8.41 13.34
C ASP A 160 20.30 -8.01 14.71
N PRO A 161 21.12 -7.84 15.75
CA PRO A 161 20.65 -7.39 17.05
C PRO A 161 20.12 -5.95 17.04
N ASN A 162 20.32 -5.19 15.97
CA ASN A 162 19.97 -3.77 15.90
C ASN A 162 18.99 -3.48 14.75
N PHE A 163 18.18 -4.46 14.37
CA PHE A 163 17.14 -4.26 13.36
C PHE A 163 16.30 -3.04 13.73
N VAL A 164 16.06 -2.18 12.75
CA VAL A 164 15.31 -0.93 12.92
C VAL A 164 13.85 -1.08 12.53
N PHE A 165 13.52 -2.13 11.80
CA PHE A 165 12.21 -2.32 11.19
C PHE A 165 11.97 -3.76 10.78
N ALA A 166 10.72 -4.20 10.81
CA ALA A 166 10.29 -5.51 10.35
C ALA A 166 8.91 -5.45 9.71
N GLN A 167 8.84 -5.86 8.44
CA GLN A 167 7.59 -5.87 7.67
C GLN A 167 7.27 -7.27 7.14
N CYS A 168 6.01 -7.68 7.32
CA CYS A 168 5.45 -8.91 6.82
C CYS A 168 4.79 -8.71 5.47
N TYR A 169 4.87 -9.72 4.61
CA TYR A 169 4.12 -9.74 3.36
C TYR A 169 2.71 -10.24 3.65
N LEU A 170 1.75 -9.32 3.75
CA LEU A 170 0.34 -9.69 3.92
C LEU A 170 -0.24 -10.32 2.64
N GLY A 171 -1.36 -11.05 2.78
CA GLY A 171 -2.12 -11.61 1.68
C GLY A 171 -3.23 -10.68 1.16
N GLY A 172 -3.99 -11.13 0.15
CA GLY A 172 -5.06 -10.35 -0.49
C GLY A 172 -6.39 -10.22 0.28
N TRP A 173 -6.54 -10.83 1.47
CA TRP A 173 -7.82 -10.85 2.19
C TRP A 173 -8.27 -9.47 2.68
N GLY A 174 -7.34 -8.62 3.13
CA GLY A 174 -7.66 -7.25 3.52
C GLY A 174 -8.18 -6.43 2.33
N ILE A 175 -7.56 -6.62 1.16
CA ILE A 175 -7.98 -5.99 -0.09
C ILE A 175 -9.39 -6.44 -0.49
N ALA A 176 -9.64 -7.75 -0.52
CA ALA A 176 -10.95 -8.30 -0.85
C ALA A 176 -12.04 -7.78 0.10
N LYS A 177 -11.74 -7.73 1.41
CA LYS A 177 -12.65 -7.19 2.43
C LYS A 177 -12.96 -5.71 2.19
N ALA A 178 -11.95 -4.88 1.94
CA ALA A 178 -12.12 -3.46 1.67
C ALA A 178 -12.98 -3.22 0.41
N LEU A 179 -12.73 -3.97 -0.66
CA LEU A 179 -13.52 -3.90 -1.90
C LEU A 179 -14.97 -4.35 -1.68
N ALA A 180 -15.19 -5.42 -0.89
CA ALA A 180 -16.53 -5.90 -0.55
C ALA A 180 -17.33 -4.91 0.31
N GLU A 181 -16.66 -4.16 1.18
CA GLU A 181 -17.25 -3.02 1.92
C GLU A 181 -17.40 -1.76 1.04
N GLY A 182 -16.90 -1.85 -0.19
CA GLY A 182 -17.18 -0.94 -1.28
C GLY A 182 -16.17 0.18 -1.44
N ALA A 183 -14.95 0.01 -0.94
CA ALA A 183 -13.82 0.86 -1.33
C ALA A 183 -13.70 0.95 -2.86
N ASP A 184 -13.35 2.13 -3.34
CA ASP A 184 -12.99 2.39 -4.73
C ASP A 184 -11.48 2.34 -4.90
N ILE A 185 -10.75 2.81 -3.89
CA ILE A 185 -9.29 2.83 -3.83
C ILE A 185 -8.86 2.08 -2.57
N VAL A 186 -7.91 1.15 -2.71
CA VAL A 186 -7.32 0.41 -1.59
C VAL A 186 -5.81 0.64 -1.59
N ILE A 187 -5.31 1.14 -0.47
CA ILE A 187 -3.89 1.42 -0.25
C ILE A 187 -3.35 0.42 0.77
N CYS A 188 -2.33 -0.33 0.41
CA CYS A 188 -1.71 -1.33 1.27
C CYS A 188 -0.32 -0.86 1.71
N GLY A 189 0.13 -1.39 2.84
CA GLY A 189 1.54 -1.47 3.19
C GLY A 189 2.18 -2.63 2.43
N ARG A 190 3.07 -3.39 3.06
CA ARG A 190 3.62 -4.58 2.40
C ARG A 190 2.58 -5.70 2.30
N VAL A 191 2.26 -6.05 1.06
CA VAL A 191 1.54 -7.27 0.67
C VAL A 191 2.44 -8.10 -0.25
N SER A 192 2.13 -9.37 -0.46
CA SER A 192 2.80 -10.13 -1.51
C SER A 192 2.44 -9.60 -2.89
N ASP A 193 3.35 -9.75 -3.85
CA ASP A 193 3.24 -9.15 -5.19
C ASP A 193 1.97 -9.61 -5.93
N ALA A 194 1.50 -10.83 -5.64
CA ALA A 194 0.27 -11.37 -6.20
C ALA A 194 -1.01 -10.88 -5.48
N SER A 195 -0.90 -10.33 -4.27
CA SER A 195 -2.05 -9.97 -3.43
C SER A 195 -2.96 -8.89 -4.02
N PRO A 196 -2.47 -7.83 -4.69
CA PRO A 196 -3.35 -6.91 -5.40
C PRO A 196 -4.23 -7.60 -6.44
N VAL A 197 -3.67 -8.53 -7.23
CA VAL A 197 -4.43 -9.31 -8.22
C VAL A 197 -5.45 -10.21 -7.52
N VAL A 198 -5.00 -11.01 -6.54
CA VAL A 198 -5.83 -12.01 -5.87
C VAL A 198 -6.94 -11.35 -5.05
N GLY A 199 -6.66 -10.24 -4.39
CA GLY A 199 -7.64 -9.48 -3.61
C GLY A 199 -8.72 -8.83 -4.47
N VAL A 200 -8.39 -8.41 -5.68
CA VAL A 200 -9.38 -7.91 -6.66
C VAL A 200 -10.23 -9.05 -7.25
N ALA A 201 -9.64 -10.24 -7.40
CA ALA A 201 -10.29 -11.39 -8.03
C ALA A 201 -11.09 -12.30 -7.06
N ALA A 202 -11.01 -12.06 -5.75
CA ALA A 202 -11.67 -12.84 -4.69
C ALA A 202 -13.17 -12.51 -4.55
#